data_AF-A0A9E2H509-F1
#
_entry.id   AF-A0A9E2H509-F1
#
_cell.length_a   1.000
_cell.length_b   1.000
_cell.length_c   1.000
_cell.angle_alpha   90.00
_cell.angle_beta   90.00
_cell.angle_gamma   90.00
#
_symmetry.space_group_name_H-M   'P 1'
#
loop_
_entity.id
_entity.type
_entity.pdbx_description
1 polymer ?
#
loop_
_entity_poly.entity_id
_entity_poly.type
_entity_poly.pdbx_seq_one_letter_code
_entity_poly.pdbx_strand_id
1 'polypeptide(L)'
;MHPGDVIEAALITEKSLSELELSIECEFPVIKTKTNTELFEKKFKEQSDSILNIKIDSLLIVADSVLFKPKRKILRTEILSSLQVAERVFKSFKQPRKVLVIFSDMIEESSIANFARRDVSGSLADEIIKKQKENGTLPDLKGVKVYVVGAAHSDTKKYNQIRNFWLNYFEHNGAVMEKQNYGAALIRFDE
;
A
#
# COMPACT_ATOMS: atom_id res chain seq x y z
N MET A 1 12.52 8.26 -7.86
CA MET A 1 13.14 7.32 -6.91
C MET A 1 14.56 7.75 -6.65
N HIS A 2 14.96 7.75 -5.40
CA HIS A 2 16.24 8.25 -4.92
C HIS A 2 17.06 7.12 -4.27
N PRO A 3 18.39 7.28 -4.18
CA PRO A 3 19.23 6.40 -3.37
C PRO A 3 18.70 6.24 -1.95
N GLY A 4 18.60 5.00 -1.46
CA GLY A 4 18.05 4.68 -0.13
C GLY A 4 16.53 4.55 -0.05
N ASP A 5 15.79 4.78 -1.15
CA ASP A 5 14.37 4.43 -1.22
C ASP A 5 14.19 2.91 -1.08
N VAL A 6 13.01 2.50 -0.63
CA VAL A 6 12.62 1.09 -0.54
C VAL A 6 11.24 0.93 -1.17
N ILE A 7 11.09 -0.10 -2.00
CA ILE A 7 9.79 -0.54 -2.52
C ILE A 7 9.55 -1.96 -2.04
N GLU A 8 8.43 -2.12 -1.36
CA GLU A 8 7.85 -3.40 -0.98
C GLU A 8 6.48 -3.53 -1.63
N ALA A 9 6.14 -4.70 -2.15
CA ALA A 9 4.78 -4.98 -2.61
C ALA A 9 4.33 -6.38 -2.18
N ALA A 10 3.07 -6.47 -1.77
CA ALA A 10 2.42 -7.73 -1.39
C ALA A 10 1.02 -7.80 -2.00
N LEU A 11 0.55 -9.03 -2.20
CA LEU A 11 -0.82 -9.28 -2.65
C LEU A 11 -1.82 -9.14 -1.49
N ILE A 12 -3.00 -8.58 -1.79
CA ILE A 12 -4.16 -8.63 -0.91
C ILE A 12 -4.95 -9.88 -1.24
N THR A 13 -5.04 -10.82 -0.30
CA THR A 13 -5.68 -12.13 -0.49
C THR A 13 -6.72 -12.40 0.60
N GLU A 14 -7.34 -13.57 0.55
CA GLU A 14 -8.21 -14.08 1.61
C GLU A 14 -7.46 -14.41 2.92
N LYS A 15 -6.13 -14.33 2.93
CA LYS A 15 -5.24 -14.73 4.03
C LYS A 15 -3.98 -13.84 4.10
N SER A 16 -4.12 -12.55 3.80
CA SER A 16 -3.00 -11.60 3.68
C SER A 16 -2.01 -11.64 4.85
N LEU A 17 -2.49 -11.89 6.09
CA LEU A 17 -1.63 -11.95 7.27
C LEU A 17 -0.78 -13.22 7.38
N SER A 18 -1.33 -14.37 6.98
CA SER A 18 -0.68 -15.69 7.13
C SER A 18 0.10 -16.12 5.89
N GLU A 19 -0.24 -15.58 4.73
CA GLU A 19 0.40 -15.87 3.44
C GLU A 19 1.33 -14.72 3.02
N LEU A 20 2.00 -14.08 3.97
CA LEU A 20 2.87 -12.95 3.69
C LEU A 20 3.94 -13.34 2.65
N GLU A 21 3.70 -12.92 1.41
CA GLU A 21 4.60 -13.10 0.28
C GLU A 21 4.88 -11.71 -0.28
N LEU A 22 6.00 -11.11 0.15
CA LEU A 22 6.52 -9.90 -0.44
C LEU A 22 6.92 -10.26 -1.87
N SER A 23 6.08 -9.84 -2.81
CA SER A 23 6.28 -10.12 -4.23
C SER A 23 7.44 -9.29 -4.77
N ILE A 24 7.62 -8.10 -4.20
CA ILE A 24 8.67 -7.15 -4.57
C ILE A 24 9.39 -6.75 -3.29
N GLU A 25 10.72 -6.89 -3.29
CA GLU A 25 11.62 -6.32 -2.30
C GLU A 25 12.73 -5.58 -3.04
N CYS A 26 12.76 -4.26 -2.93
CA CYS A 26 13.76 -3.44 -3.63
C CYS A 26 14.26 -2.31 -2.73
N GLU A 27 15.50 -2.43 -2.28
CA GLU A 27 16.23 -1.34 -1.61
C GLU A 27 17.22 -0.69 -2.58
N PHE A 28 17.14 0.63 -2.71
CA PHE A 28 18.06 1.41 -3.53
C PHE A 28 19.36 1.69 -2.74
N PRO A 29 20.54 1.51 -3.35
CA PRO A 29 21.80 1.64 -2.63
C PRO A 29 21.98 3.08 -2.09
N VAL A 30 22.45 3.20 -0.85
CA VAL A 30 22.76 4.51 -0.23
C VAL A 30 24.16 4.96 -0.66
N ILE A 31 24.26 6.16 -1.22
CA ILE A 31 25.54 6.76 -1.58
C ILE A 31 26.20 7.33 -0.32
N LYS A 32 27.33 6.75 0.09
CA LYS A 32 28.17 7.28 1.17
C LYS A 32 29.46 7.84 0.55
N THR A 33 29.47 9.06 0.05
CA THR A 33 30.71 9.68 -0.46
C THR A 33 31.49 10.38 0.65
N LYS A 34 32.81 10.18 0.65
CA LYS A 34 33.80 10.98 1.40
C LYS A 34 34.68 11.86 0.49
N THR A 35 34.48 11.83 -0.82
CA THR A 35 35.36 12.48 -1.81
C THR A 35 34.54 13.19 -2.87
N ASN A 36 34.59 14.53 -2.86
CA ASN A 36 34.00 15.43 -3.85
C ASN A 36 34.86 15.43 -5.12
N THR A 37 34.60 14.52 -6.05
CA THR A 37 35.13 14.66 -7.42
C THR A 37 33.98 14.47 -8.39
N GLU A 38 33.68 15.48 -9.21
CA GLU A 38 32.57 15.49 -10.19
C GLU A 38 32.57 14.27 -11.13
N LEU A 39 33.77 13.78 -11.49
CA LEU A 39 33.93 12.56 -12.30
C LEU A 39 33.46 11.29 -11.58
N PHE A 40 33.66 11.21 -10.26
CA PHE A 40 33.16 10.10 -9.44
C PHE A 40 31.64 10.17 -9.31
N GLU A 41 31.09 11.36 -9.10
CA GLU A 41 29.64 11.58 -9.00
C GLU A 41 28.93 11.20 -10.30
N LYS A 42 29.47 11.57 -11.46
CA LYS A 42 28.91 11.23 -12.77
C LYS A 42 28.90 9.71 -13.02
N LYS A 43 30.04 9.04 -12.78
CA LYS A 43 30.17 7.59 -13.01
C LYS A 43 29.30 6.78 -12.05
N PHE A 44 29.14 7.27 -10.82
CA PHE A 44 28.26 6.66 -9.82
C PHE A 44 26.79 6.85 -10.18
N LYS A 45 26.40 8.03 -10.67
CA LYS A 45 25.05 8.29 -11.17
C LYS A 45 24.70 7.36 -12.33
N GLU A 46 25.60 7.19 -13.29
CA GLU A 46 25.41 6.24 -14.41
C GLU A 46 25.25 4.79 -13.93
N GLN A 47 26.05 4.33 -12.96
CA GLN A 47 25.87 3.00 -12.34
C GLN A 47 24.55 2.88 -11.57
N SER A 48 24.15 3.93 -10.84
CA SER A 48 22.92 3.95 -10.07
C SER A 48 21.69 3.94 -10.98
N ASP A 49 21.72 4.70 -12.07
CA ASP A 49 20.67 4.74 -13.09
C ASP A 49 20.55 3.38 -13.81
N SER A 50 21.68 2.70 -14.06
CA SER A 50 21.69 1.35 -14.61
C SER A 50 21.08 0.32 -13.64
N ILE A 51 21.44 0.37 -12.35
CA ILE A 51 20.85 -0.49 -11.31
C ILE A 51 19.35 -0.19 -11.16
N LEU A 52 18.96 1.09 -11.18
CA LEU A 52 17.58 1.55 -11.13
C LEU A 52 16.76 0.96 -12.28
N ASN A 53 17.26 1.02 -13.52
CA ASN A 53 16.57 0.47 -14.69
C ASN A 53 16.41 -1.06 -14.59
N ILE A 54 17.45 -1.80 -14.20
CA ILE A 54 17.37 -3.25 -14.01
C ILE A 54 16.33 -3.61 -12.93
N LYS A 55 16.29 -2.84 -11.84
CA LYS A 55 15.31 -3.03 -10.77
C LYS A 55 13.91 -2.68 -11.23
N ILE A 56 13.71 -1.60 -12.00
CA ILE A 56 12.41 -1.26 -12.62
C ILE A 56 11.94 -2.39 -13.54
N ASP A 57 12.79 -2.95 -14.38
CA ASP A 57 12.42 -4.06 -15.25
C ASP A 57 12.01 -5.30 -14.44
N SER A 58 12.73 -5.57 -13.35
CA SER A 58 12.37 -6.66 -12.41
C SER A 58 11.02 -6.39 -11.73
N LEU A 59 10.75 -5.15 -11.31
CA LEU A 59 9.47 -4.73 -10.76
C LEU A 59 8.33 -4.95 -11.76
N LEU A 60 8.54 -4.59 -13.03
CA LEU A 60 7.56 -4.77 -14.09
C LEU A 60 7.26 -6.24 -14.35
N ILE A 61 8.28 -7.11 -14.35
CA ILE A 61 8.09 -8.57 -14.49
C ILE A 61 7.27 -9.12 -13.33
N VAL A 62 7.58 -8.73 -12.10
CA VAL A 62 6.81 -9.18 -10.94
C VAL A 62 5.39 -8.67 -11.02
N ALA A 63 5.19 -7.37 -11.26
CA ALA A 63 3.87 -6.77 -11.42
C ALA A 63 3.07 -7.49 -12.52
N ASP A 64 3.69 -7.84 -13.65
CA ASP A 64 3.03 -8.61 -14.73
C ASP A 64 2.62 -10.01 -14.25
N SER A 65 3.51 -10.71 -13.56
CA SER A 65 3.25 -12.05 -13.04
C SER A 65 2.15 -12.07 -11.97
N VAL A 66 2.07 -11.00 -11.18
CA VAL A 66 1.15 -10.87 -10.04
C VAL A 66 -0.23 -10.38 -10.50
N LEU A 67 -0.28 -9.36 -11.38
CA LEU A 67 -1.51 -8.71 -11.80
C LEU A 67 -2.17 -9.39 -13.01
N PHE A 68 -1.38 -9.81 -14.00
CA PHE A 68 -1.90 -10.28 -15.29
C PHE A 68 -1.79 -11.79 -15.48
N LYS A 69 -0.90 -12.48 -14.75
CA LYS A 69 -0.75 -13.95 -14.79
C LYS A 69 -0.91 -14.60 -13.40
N PRO A 70 -1.99 -14.30 -12.66
CA PRO A 70 -2.14 -14.80 -11.31
C PRO A 70 -2.19 -16.34 -11.30
N LYS A 71 -1.27 -16.95 -10.55
CA LYS A 71 -1.20 -18.43 -10.40
C LYS A 71 -2.45 -19.04 -9.75
N ARG A 72 -3.21 -18.22 -9.01
CA ARG A 72 -4.47 -18.60 -8.39
C ARG A 72 -5.48 -17.46 -8.47
N LYS A 73 -6.77 -17.81 -8.45
CA LYS A 73 -7.85 -16.83 -8.34
C LYS A 73 -8.06 -16.45 -6.88
N ILE A 74 -7.88 -15.18 -6.55
CA ILE A 74 -8.23 -14.62 -5.24
C ILE A 74 -9.75 -14.41 -5.23
N LEU A 75 -10.44 -15.04 -4.29
CA LEU A 75 -11.91 -15.04 -4.24
C LEU A 75 -12.48 -14.03 -3.26
N ARG A 76 -11.66 -13.55 -2.32
CA ARG A 76 -12.03 -12.57 -1.30
C ARG A 76 -10.81 -11.71 -0.97
N THR A 77 -11.05 -10.46 -0.64
CA THR A 77 -10.05 -9.46 -0.31
C THR A 77 -10.11 -9.11 1.17
N GLU A 78 -9.09 -9.50 1.93
CA GLU A 78 -8.90 -9.02 3.30
C GLU A 78 -7.92 -7.84 3.31
N ILE A 79 -8.44 -6.64 3.04
CA ILE A 79 -7.70 -5.38 3.06
C ILE A 79 -7.35 -5.02 4.51
N LEU A 80 -8.25 -5.23 5.46
CA LEU A 80 -7.97 -4.92 6.87
C LEU A 80 -6.73 -5.68 7.41
N SER A 81 -6.56 -6.95 7.03
CA SER A 81 -5.42 -7.76 7.46
C SER A 81 -4.15 -7.44 6.65
N SER A 82 -4.26 -7.01 5.39
CA SER A 82 -3.10 -6.53 4.62
C SER A 82 -2.53 -5.22 5.15
N LEU A 83 -3.32 -4.39 5.82
CA LEU A 83 -2.81 -3.18 6.47
C LEU A 83 -1.91 -3.48 7.68
N GLN A 84 -2.10 -4.61 8.35
CA GLN A 84 -1.16 -5.08 9.40
C GLN A 84 0.17 -5.53 8.79
N VAL A 85 0.15 -6.09 7.58
CA VAL A 85 1.36 -6.38 6.83
C VAL A 85 2.10 -5.08 6.48
N ALA A 86 1.37 -4.07 6.01
CA ALA A 86 1.94 -2.76 5.69
C ALA A 86 2.60 -2.12 6.92
N GLU A 87 1.97 -2.18 8.10
CA GLU A 87 2.57 -1.73 9.36
C GLU A 87 3.93 -2.42 9.63
N ARG A 88 4.00 -3.76 9.49
CA ARG A 88 5.26 -4.51 9.71
C ARG A 88 6.34 -4.04 8.76
N VAL A 89 6.02 -3.86 7.48
CA VAL A 89 6.94 -3.31 6.48
C VAL A 89 7.43 -1.93 6.90
N PHE A 90 6.53 -0.99 7.21
CA PHE A 90 6.92 0.37 7.59
C PHE A 90 7.67 0.47 8.93
N LYS A 91 7.57 -0.54 9.79
CA LYS A 91 8.37 -0.64 11.03
C LYS A 91 9.77 -1.19 10.79
N SER A 92 9.96 -2.01 9.74
CA SER A 92 11.28 -2.53 9.34
C SER A 92 12.20 -1.46 8.76
N PHE A 93 11.62 -0.37 8.24
CA PHE A 93 12.33 0.69 7.51
C PHE A 93 12.33 2.02 8.29
N LYS A 94 13.46 2.72 8.28
CA LYS A 94 13.68 3.97 9.04
C LYS A 94 13.51 5.24 8.19
N GLN A 95 13.16 5.09 6.92
CA GLN A 95 12.95 6.18 5.98
C GLN A 95 11.85 7.11 6.54
N PRO A 96 12.09 8.43 6.54
CA PRO A 96 11.14 9.38 7.11
C PRO A 96 9.86 9.51 6.27
N ARG A 97 9.98 9.31 4.96
CA ARG A 97 8.86 9.32 4.03
C ARG A 97 8.31 7.91 3.86
N LYS A 98 7.00 7.75 4.08
CA LYS A 98 6.29 6.47 3.99
C LYS A 98 5.04 6.63 3.14
N VAL A 99 4.96 5.85 2.06
CA VAL A 99 3.86 5.92 1.10
C VAL A 99 3.28 4.53 0.93
N LEU A 100 1.96 4.40 1.09
CA LEU A 100 1.22 3.18 0.82
C LEU A 100 0.33 3.41 -0.40
N VAL A 101 0.51 2.60 -1.45
CA VAL A 101 -0.37 2.59 -2.62
C VAL A 101 -1.14 1.27 -2.64
N ILE A 102 -2.46 1.36 -2.64
CA ILE A 102 -3.37 0.23 -2.62
C ILE A 102 -4.06 0.14 -3.97
N PHE A 103 -3.88 -0.98 -4.67
CA PHE A 103 -4.58 -1.29 -5.91
C PHE A 103 -5.75 -2.23 -5.59
N SER A 104 -6.96 -1.67 -5.48
CA SER A 104 -8.15 -2.41 -5.07
C SER A 104 -9.42 -1.64 -5.40
N ASP A 105 -10.52 -2.35 -5.63
CA ASP A 105 -11.88 -1.80 -5.66
C ASP A 105 -12.37 -1.35 -4.26
N MET A 106 -11.58 -1.63 -3.22
CA MET A 106 -11.79 -1.31 -1.82
C MET A 106 -12.98 -2.03 -1.17
N ILE A 107 -13.39 -3.16 -1.74
CA ILE A 107 -14.41 -4.03 -1.15
C ILE A 107 -13.72 -4.99 -0.17
N GLU A 108 -13.99 -4.80 1.13
CA GLU A 108 -13.52 -5.71 2.17
C GLU A 108 -14.40 -6.96 2.23
N GLU A 109 -13.81 -8.14 2.29
CA GLU A 109 -14.50 -9.44 2.38
C GLU A 109 -13.89 -10.39 3.42
N SER A 110 -13.41 -9.85 4.55
CA SER A 110 -12.92 -10.65 5.67
C SER A 110 -14.03 -11.16 6.60
N SER A 111 -13.62 -11.93 7.60
CA SER A 111 -14.48 -12.30 8.74
C SER A 111 -14.86 -11.12 9.65
N ILE A 112 -14.10 -10.01 9.59
CA ILE A 112 -14.33 -8.81 10.41
C ILE A 112 -15.42 -7.95 9.78
N ALA A 113 -15.34 -7.76 8.46
CA ALA A 113 -16.30 -6.99 7.69
C ALA A 113 -16.48 -7.57 6.29
N ASN A 114 -17.68 -7.44 5.73
CA ASN A 114 -17.93 -7.83 4.35
C ASN A 114 -18.80 -6.77 3.66
N PHE A 115 -18.18 -5.88 2.89
CA PHE A 115 -18.85 -4.77 2.20
C PHE A 115 -19.60 -5.25 0.95
N ALA A 116 -19.28 -6.43 0.43
CA ALA A 116 -20.07 -7.03 -0.65
C ALA A 116 -21.48 -7.38 -0.16
N ARG A 117 -21.61 -7.88 1.08
CA ARG A 117 -22.87 -8.43 1.63
C ARG A 117 -23.58 -7.54 2.65
N ARG A 118 -22.87 -6.58 3.26
CA ARG A 118 -23.40 -5.70 4.31
C ARG A 118 -23.29 -4.24 3.89
N ASP A 119 -24.27 -3.44 4.28
CA ASP A 119 -24.21 -1.99 4.12
C ASP A 119 -23.12 -1.39 5.00
N VAL A 120 -22.36 -0.47 4.41
CA VAL A 120 -21.35 0.31 5.12
C VAL A 120 -22.04 1.51 5.75
N SER A 121 -22.50 1.34 6.98
CA SER A 121 -23.07 2.42 7.78
C SER A 121 -21.98 3.38 8.28
N GLY A 122 -22.39 4.59 8.69
CA GLY A 122 -21.46 5.56 9.26
C GLY A 122 -20.77 5.07 10.55
N SER A 123 -21.41 4.21 11.33
CA SER A 123 -20.87 3.67 12.58
C SER A 123 -19.90 2.48 12.39
N LEU A 124 -19.90 1.85 11.20
CA LEU A 124 -19.18 0.60 10.98
C LEU A 124 -17.66 0.76 11.17
N ALA A 125 -17.11 1.91 10.75
CA ALA A 125 -15.70 2.23 10.96
C ALA A 125 -15.36 2.23 12.46
N ASP A 126 -16.12 2.98 13.26
CA ASP A 126 -15.87 3.11 14.69
C ASP A 126 -16.01 1.78 15.43
N GLU A 127 -17.00 0.95 15.05
CA GLU A 127 -17.18 -0.40 15.58
C GLU A 127 -15.96 -1.30 15.30
N ILE A 128 -15.48 -1.32 14.05
CA ILE A 128 -14.31 -2.11 13.64
C ILE A 128 -13.05 -1.60 14.32
N ILE A 129 -12.82 -0.29 14.32
CA ILE A 129 -11.67 0.35 14.97
C ILE A 129 -11.65 0.00 16.45
N LYS A 130 -12.78 0.13 17.15
CA LYS A 130 -12.89 -0.22 18.57
C LYS A 130 -12.51 -1.68 18.80
N LYS A 131 -13.10 -2.60 18.03
CA LYS A 131 -12.81 -4.03 18.14
C LYS A 131 -11.34 -4.35 17.86
N GLN A 132 -10.73 -3.72 16.86
CA GLN A 132 -9.31 -3.93 16.55
C GLN A 132 -8.39 -3.33 17.63
N LYS A 133 -8.73 -2.18 18.21
CA LYS A 133 -8.01 -1.62 19.36
C LYS A 133 -8.03 -2.56 20.56
N GLU A 134 -9.21 -3.08 20.91
CA GLU A 134 -9.40 -4.03 22.02
C GLU A 134 -8.59 -5.33 21.81
N ASN A 135 -8.49 -5.79 20.55
CA ASN A 135 -7.75 -7.00 20.21
C ASN A 135 -6.27 -6.76 19.88
N GLY A 136 -5.78 -5.51 19.92
CA GLY A 136 -4.40 -5.16 19.55
C GLY A 136 -4.07 -5.40 18.07
N THR A 137 -5.06 -5.34 17.18
CA THR A 137 -4.94 -5.62 15.74
C THR A 137 -5.16 -4.41 14.86
N LEU A 138 -5.32 -3.22 15.44
CA LEU A 138 -5.40 -1.95 14.70
C LEU A 138 -3.97 -1.56 14.27
N PRO A 139 -3.66 -1.45 12.96
CA PRO A 139 -2.32 -1.15 12.51
C PRO A 139 -1.89 0.30 12.82
N ASP A 140 -0.66 0.50 13.27
CA ASP A 140 -0.07 1.84 13.37
C ASP A 140 0.49 2.28 12.01
N LEU A 141 -0.23 3.19 11.34
CA LEU A 141 0.16 3.78 10.06
C LEU A 141 0.51 5.26 10.21
N LYS A 142 0.99 5.68 11.40
CA LYS A 142 1.31 7.08 11.68
C LYS A 142 2.28 7.67 10.66
N GLY A 143 1.84 8.75 10.00
CA GLY A 143 2.66 9.47 9.02
C GLY A 143 2.80 8.78 7.66
N VAL A 144 2.09 7.66 7.45
CA VAL A 144 2.02 7.01 6.14
C VAL A 144 1.02 7.76 5.27
N LYS A 145 1.45 8.22 4.09
CA LYS A 145 0.56 8.81 3.09
C LYS A 145 -0.06 7.69 2.25
N VAL A 146 -1.39 7.67 2.16
CA VAL A 146 -2.14 6.58 1.52
C VAL A 146 -2.75 7.04 0.21
N TYR A 147 -2.58 6.21 -0.82
CA TYR A 147 -3.23 6.33 -2.12
C TYR A 147 -3.98 5.05 -2.43
N VAL A 148 -5.19 5.21 -2.95
CA VAL A 148 -6.05 4.11 -3.39
C VAL A 148 -6.34 4.30 -4.87
N VAL A 149 -6.05 3.27 -5.65
CA VAL A 149 -6.25 3.22 -7.10
C VAL A 149 -7.13 2.04 -7.43
N GLY A 150 -8.12 2.25 -8.29
CA GLY A 150 -9.07 1.21 -8.72
C GLY A 150 -10.33 1.15 -7.86
N ALA A 151 -10.51 2.03 -6.88
CA ALA A 151 -11.73 2.06 -6.07
C ALA A 151 -12.95 2.26 -6.96
N ALA A 152 -13.88 1.31 -6.93
CA ALA A 152 -15.01 1.28 -7.82
C ALA A 152 -16.20 0.56 -7.19
N HIS A 153 -17.40 1.05 -7.47
CA HIS A 153 -18.65 0.35 -7.18
C HIS A 153 -19.73 0.87 -8.14
N SER A 154 -20.61 -0.02 -8.62
CA SER A 154 -21.67 0.36 -9.58
C SER A 154 -22.71 1.31 -8.97
N ASP A 155 -23.04 1.11 -7.70
CA ASP A 155 -23.87 2.02 -6.91
C ASP A 155 -23.03 3.16 -6.29
N THR A 156 -23.37 4.41 -6.66
CA THR A 156 -22.74 5.64 -6.18
C THR A 156 -22.92 5.87 -4.68
N LYS A 157 -24.08 5.52 -4.11
CA LYS A 157 -24.31 5.67 -2.66
C LYS A 157 -23.37 4.75 -1.90
N LYS A 158 -23.28 3.49 -2.33
CA LYS A 158 -22.39 2.49 -1.73
C LYS A 158 -20.91 2.84 -1.93
N TYR A 159 -20.52 3.34 -3.11
CA TYR A 159 -19.18 3.89 -3.34
C TYR A 159 -18.81 4.98 -2.31
N ASN A 160 -19.70 5.94 -2.08
CA ASN A 160 -19.44 7.03 -1.13
C ASN A 160 -19.38 6.54 0.32
N GLN A 161 -20.21 5.56 0.69
CA GLN A 161 -20.17 4.95 2.02
C GLN A 161 -18.85 4.22 2.27
N ILE A 162 -18.38 3.42 1.30
CA ILE A 162 -17.10 2.72 1.37
C ILE A 162 -15.94 3.70 1.42
N ARG A 163 -15.94 4.75 0.59
CA ARG A 163 -14.93 5.81 0.65
C ARG A 163 -14.87 6.46 2.03
N ASN A 164 -16.02 6.84 2.58
CA ASN A 164 -16.08 7.51 3.87
C ASN A 164 -15.62 6.58 5.01
N PHE A 165 -15.95 5.29 4.92
CA PHE A 165 -15.40 4.28 5.83
C PHE A 165 -13.88 4.27 5.80
N TRP A 166 -13.27 4.16 4.61
CA TRP A 166 -11.81 4.08 4.50
C TRP A 166 -11.11 5.36 4.95
N LEU A 167 -11.66 6.53 4.61
CA LEU A 167 -11.13 7.81 5.10
C LEU A 167 -11.11 7.85 6.63
N ASN A 168 -12.24 7.50 7.28
CA ASN A 168 -12.34 7.48 8.74
C ASN A 168 -11.41 6.41 9.35
N TYR A 169 -11.33 5.23 8.72
CA TYR A 169 -10.44 4.16 9.13
C TYR A 169 -8.98 4.62 9.11
N PHE A 170 -8.46 5.12 7.98
CA PHE A 170 -7.07 5.55 7.88
C PHE A 170 -6.71 6.70 8.83
N GLU A 171 -7.63 7.66 9.02
CA GLU A 171 -7.44 8.75 9.99
C GLU A 171 -7.21 8.20 11.42
N HIS A 172 -8.00 7.21 11.84
CA HIS A 172 -7.84 6.57 13.16
C HIS A 172 -6.58 5.73 13.32
N ASN A 173 -5.95 5.31 12.22
CA ASN A 173 -4.66 4.62 12.21
C ASN A 173 -3.46 5.59 12.12
N GLY A 174 -3.71 6.91 12.10
CA GLY A 174 -2.67 7.95 11.98
C GLY A 174 -2.12 8.14 10.56
N ALA A 175 -2.73 7.50 9.57
CA ALA A 175 -2.39 7.68 8.17
C ALA A 175 -2.94 8.99 7.62
N VAL A 176 -2.29 9.50 6.57
CA VAL A 176 -2.71 10.70 5.86
C VAL A 176 -3.32 10.28 4.53
N MET A 177 -4.65 10.36 4.43
CA MET A 177 -5.38 10.07 3.20
C MET A 177 -6.27 11.25 2.82
N GLU A 178 -5.86 12.01 1.80
CA GLU A 178 -6.69 13.10 1.26
C GLU A 178 -7.78 12.51 0.36
N LYS A 179 -8.94 13.19 0.26
CA LYS A 179 -10.08 12.69 -0.53
C LYS A 179 -9.72 12.45 -2.00
N GLN A 180 -8.85 13.27 -2.57
CA GLN A 180 -8.33 13.14 -3.94
C GLN A 180 -7.44 11.91 -4.17
N ASN A 181 -6.90 11.33 -3.10
CA ASN A 181 -6.06 10.14 -3.17
C ASN A 181 -6.90 8.84 -3.19
N TYR A 182 -8.23 8.94 -3.18
CA TYR A 182 -9.16 7.82 -3.31
C TYR A 182 -9.93 7.91 -4.62
N GLY A 183 -9.76 6.94 -5.51
CA GLY A 183 -10.59 6.86 -6.71
C GLY A 183 -10.29 5.69 -7.63
N ALA A 184 -11.08 5.62 -8.70
CA ALA A 184 -10.90 4.63 -9.77
C ALA A 184 -9.56 4.81 -10.50
N ALA A 185 -9.13 6.06 -10.66
CA ALA A 185 -7.83 6.41 -11.22
C ALA A 185 -7.10 7.36 -10.28
N LEU A 186 -5.77 7.22 -10.25
CA LEU A 186 -4.91 8.15 -9.52
C LEU A 186 -4.73 9.41 -10.38
N ILE A 187 -5.50 10.45 -10.07
CA ILE A 187 -5.47 11.71 -10.85
C ILE A 187 -4.15 12.46 -10.60
N ARG A 188 -3.58 12.33 -9.40
CA ARG A 188 -2.35 13.00 -9.00
C ARG A 188 -1.57 12.13 -8.00
N PHE A 189 -0.27 12.00 -8.23
CA PHE A 189 0.67 11.31 -7.35
C PHE A 189 1.84 12.26 -7.08
N ASP A 190 1.81 12.94 -5.93
CA ASP A 190 2.83 13.92 -5.55
C ASP A 190 3.78 13.30 -4.53
N GLU A 191 4.84 12.65 -5.03
CA GLU A 191 5.82 11.87 -4.27
C GLU A 191 7.24 11.99 -4.83
#